data_AF-I3C6Q0-F1
#
_entry.id   AF-I3C6Q0-F1
#
_cell.length_a   1.000
_cell.length_b   1.000
_cell.length_c   1.000
_cell.angle_alpha   90.00
_cell.angle_beta   90.00
_cell.angle_gamma   90.00
#
_symmetry.space_group_name_H-M   'P 1'
#
loop_
_entity.id
_entity.type
_entity.pdbx_description
1 polymer ?
#
loop_
_entity_poly.entity_id
_entity_poly.type
_entity_poly.pdbx_seq_one_letter_code
_entity_poly.pdbx_strand_id
1 'polypeptide(L)'
;METLEIKRLIREIGESVHSMNTIAVGLSKLNDNNCDIPNGLEISWKPNDIETSKIKSRNYAERAAMIYSVESFFDYLETISENPFWNHPEINFKEDNKKAIKVYNFLNQIPSIRDEVKILAEFACHWRNKIVHSSASKAKLSNDKIGRLRQLGDYINENYYHFDINVAFDNYDSKRITLKDSSTLITILIKAARQIDEFFFNEFSFESSIKRIKEKLKDSDCLEKIVKQQESDKRNRQIRTVVKMSFPFLNSNQIELTAKEL
;
A
#
# COMPACT_ATOMS: atom_id res chain seq x y z
N MET A 1 0.59 -10.05 14.29
CA MET A 1 1.48 -8.90 14.61
C MET A 1 1.49 -8.01 13.38
N GLU A 2 1.73 -6.71 13.51
CA GLU A 2 1.72 -5.78 12.37
C GLU A 2 2.86 -4.77 12.53
N THR A 3 3.64 -4.56 11.47
CA THR A 3 4.64 -3.50 11.42
C THR A 3 4.00 -2.10 11.40
N LEU A 4 4.79 -1.05 11.62
CA LEU A 4 4.30 0.33 11.47
C LEU A 4 4.03 0.66 10.00
N GLU A 5 4.84 0.09 9.13
CA GLU A 5 4.83 0.24 7.69
C GLU A 5 3.49 -0.25 7.11
N ILE A 6 3.03 -1.46 7.49
CA ILE A 6 1.73 -1.95 7.01
C ILE A 6 0.56 -1.17 7.61
N LYS A 7 0.65 -0.75 8.88
CA LYS A 7 -0.40 0.07 9.52
C LYS A 7 -0.57 1.40 8.80
N ARG A 8 0.55 2.04 8.44
CA ARG A 8 0.55 3.27 7.64
C ARG A 8 -0.09 2.99 6.28
N LEU A 9 0.35 1.97 5.56
CA LEU A 9 -0.24 1.59 4.26
C LEU A 9 -1.76 1.39 4.33
N ILE A 10 -2.24 0.59 5.29
CA ILE A 10 -3.67 0.29 5.44
C ILE A 10 -4.46 1.56 5.73
N ARG A 11 -3.93 2.47 6.56
CA ARG A 11 -4.56 3.76 6.82
C ARG A 11 -4.65 4.62 5.57
N GLU A 12 -3.55 4.83 4.87
CA GLU A 12 -3.52 5.67 3.65
C GLU A 12 -4.46 5.12 2.56
N ILE A 13 -4.44 3.79 2.33
CA ILE A 13 -5.37 3.15 1.39
C ILE A 13 -6.82 3.28 1.89
N GLY A 14 -7.06 3.08 3.18
CA GLY A 14 -8.39 3.17 3.79
C GLY A 14 -9.01 4.55 3.61
N GLU A 15 -8.25 5.62 3.83
CA GLU A 15 -8.70 7.01 3.61
C GLU A 15 -9.02 7.28 2.13
N SER A 16 -8.18 6.77 1.23
CA SER A 16 -8.37 6.91 -0.23
C SER A 16 -9.64 6.18 -0.72
N VAL A 17 -9.82 4.93 -0.28
CA VAL A 17 -11.01 4.12 -0.60
C VAL A 17 -12.27 4.72 0.03
N HIS A 18 -12.19 5.20 1.27
CA HIS A 18 -13.32 5.88 1.92
C HIS A 18 -13.74 7.13 1.15
N SER A 19 -12.78 7.94 0.69
CA SER A 19 -13.05 9.12 -0.14
C SER A 19 -13.72 8.74 -1.45
N MET A 20 -13.21 7.72 -2.15
CA MET A 20 -13.82 7.19 -3.38
C MET A 20 -15.26 6.72 -3.14
N ASN A 21 -15.50 5.95 -2.08
CA ASN A 21 -16.83 5.45 -1.73
C ASN A 21 -17.78 6.59 -1.37
N THR A 22 -17.32 7.57 -0.61
CA THR A 22 -18.12 8.75 -0.23
C THR A 22 -18.53 9.55 -1.47
N ILE A 23 -17.61 9.77 -2.41
CA ILE A 23 -17.91 10.41 -3.71
C ILE A 23 -18.94 9.56 -4.47
N ALA A 24 -18.75 8.25 -4.60
CA ALA A 24 -19.66 7.38 -5.32
C ALA A 24 -21.09 7.38 -4.72
N VAL A 25 -21.21 7.36 -3.39
CA VAL A 25 -22.49 7.46 -2.68
C VAL A 25 -23.12 8.82 -2.89
N GLY A 26 -22.36 9.91 -2.74
CA GLY A 26 -22.86 11.27 -2.97
C GLY A 26 -23.39 11.46 -4.39
N LEU A 27 -22.63 11.01 -5.40
CA LEU A 27 -23.03 11.05 -6.80
C LEU A 27 -24.30 10.21 -7.05
N SER A 28 -24.49 9.07 -6.36
CA SER A 28 -25.69 8.23 -6.51
C SER A 28 -26.99 8.93 -6.05
N LYS A 29 -26.87 9.94 -5.18
CA LYS A 29 -28.00 10.72 -4.67
C LYS A 29 -28.29 11.98 -5.49
N LEU A 30 -27.39 12.36 -6.39
CA LEU A 30 -27.55 13.53 -7.26
C LEU A 30 -28.57 13.23 -8.38
N ASN A 31 -29.52 14.15 -8.58
CA ASN A 31 -30.54 14.11 -9.63
C ASN A 31 -30.87 15.54 -10.12
N ASP A 32 -31.62 15.66 -11.22
CA ASP A 32 -31.98 16.94 -11.87
C ASP A 32 -32.73 17.92 -10.95
N ASN A 33 -33.40 17.42 -9.91
CA ASN A 33 -34.16 18.24 -8.97
C ASN A 33 -33.30 18.83 -7.83
N ASN A 34 -32.05 18.37 -7.67
CA ASN A 34 -31.14 18.75 -6.59
C ASN A 34 -29.81 19.28 -7.15
N CYS A 35 -29.89 20.20 -8.12
CA CYS A 35 -28.72 20.68 -8.85
C CYS A 35 -28.23 22.08 -8.39
N ASP A 36 -28.79 22.59 -7.29
CA ASP A 36 -28.37 23.86 -6.70
C ASP A 36 -27.07 23.70 -5.90
N ILE A 37 -26.18 24.67 -6.07
CA ILE A 37 -24.94 24.74 -5.31
C ILE A 37 -25.29 25.10 -3.85
N PRO A 38 -24.90 24.30 -2.85
CA PRO A 38 -25.19 24.60 -1.46
C PRO A 38 -24.60 25.94 -1.02
N ASN A 39 -25.33 26.65 -0.15
CA ASN A 39 -24.86 27.90 0.45
C ASN A 39 -23.49 27.71 1.14
N GLY A 40 -22.54 28.60 0.85
CA GLY A 40 -21.17 28.53 1.37
C GLY A 40 -20.17 27.79 0.47
N LEU A 41 -20.63 27.19 -0.64
CA LEU A 41 -19.75 26.60 -1.65
C LEU A 41 -19.51 27.60 -2.81
N GLU A 42 -18.41 28.33 -2.75
CA GLU A 42 -18.05 29.36 -3.76
C GLU A 42 -17.37 28.74 -4.99
N ILE A 43 -18.12 27.95 -5.76
CA ILE A 43 -17.62 27.31 -7.00
C ILE A 43 -18.57 27.51 -8.18
N SER A 44 -18.02 27.42 -9.39
CA SER A 44 -18.83 27.34 -10.61
C SER A 44 -19.11 25.88 -10.94
N TRP A 45 -20.37 25.46 -10.80
CA TRP A 45 -20.81 24.13 -11.19
C TRP A 45 -22.20 24.17 -11.82
N LYS A 46 -22.25 23.93 -13.14
CA LYS A 46 -23.48 23.91 -13.93
C LYS A 46 -23.38 22.80 -14.98
N PRO A 47 -23.64 21.54 -14.60
CA PRO A 47 -23.51 20.42 -15.52
C PRO A 47 -24.57 20.53 -16.62
N ASN A 48 -24.17 20.37 -17.89
CA ASN A 48 -25.13 20.27 -19.01
C ASN A 48 -25.92 18.95 -18.98
N ASP A 49 -25.26 17.90 -18.49
CA ASP A 49 -25.82 16.56 -18.30
C ASP A 49 -25.29 16.05 -16.95
N ILE A 50 -26.22 15.83 -16.00
CA ILE A 50 -25.91 15.36 -14.66
C ILE A 50 -25.37 13.93 -14.68
N GLU A 51 -25.93 13.05 -15.51
CA GLU A 51 -25.50 11.65 -15.57
C GLU A 51 -24.09 11.53 -16.14
N THR A 52 -23.79 12.27 -17.21
CA THR A 52 -22.42 12.35 -17.74
C THR A 52 -21.46 12.90 -16.69
N SER A 53 -21.86 13.94 -15.95
CA SER A 53 -21.06 14.51 -14.87
C SER A 53 -20.81 13.51 -13.74
N LYS A 54 -21.83 12.75 -13.33
CA LYS A 54 -21.73 11.68 -12.32
C LYS A 54 -20.74 10.60 -12.76
N ILE A 55 -20.86 10.12 -13.99
CA ILE A 55 -19.96 9.08 -14.53
C ILE A 55 -18.52 9.58 -14.55
N LYS A 56 -18.27 10.81 -15.02
CA LYS A 56 -16.92 11.39 -15.08
C LYS A 56 -16.30 11.58 -13.69
N SER A 57 -17.05 12.13 -12.74
CA SER A 57 -16.59 12.34 -11.36
C SER A 57 -16.32 11.02 -10.65
N ARG A 58 -17.15 10.01 -10.88
CA ARG A 58 -16.93 8.65 -10.36
C ARG A 58 -15.65 8.05 -10.93
N ASN A 59 -15.46 8.10 -12.25
CA ASN A 59 -14.24 7.60 -12.89
C ASN A 59 -12.99 8.34 -12.40
N TYR A 60 -13.10 9.64 -12.10
CA TYR A 60 -12.01 10.40 -11.51
C TYR A 60 -11.64 9.86 -10.11
N ALA A 61 -12.64 9.63 -9.25
CA ALA A 61 -12.42 9.09 -7.91
C ALA A 61 -11.79 7.68 -7.95
N GLU A 62 -12.27 6.81 -8.84
CA GLU A 62 -11.72 5.45 -9.04
C GLU A 62 -10.25 5.49 -9.49
N ARG A 63 -9.92 6.39 -10.43
CA ARG A 63 -8.55 6.61 -10.89
C ARG A 63 -7.65 7.15 -9.79
N ALA A 64 -8.14 8.13 -9.03
CA ALA A 64 -7.39 8.72 -7.92
C ALA A 64 -7.08 7.69 -6.84
N ALA A 65 -8.08 6.92 -6.41
CA ALA A 65 -7.90 5.88 -5.39
C ALA A 65 -6.88 4.81 -5.82
N MET A 66 -6.93 4.41 -7.09
CA MET A 66 -5.96 3.47 -7.66
C MET A 66 -4.53 4.03 -7.64
N ILE A 67 -4.34 5.29 -8.05
CA ILE A 67 -3.02 5.93 -8.04
C ILE A 67 -2.49 6.01 -6.60
N TYR A 68 -3.28 6.56 -5.68
CA TYR A 68 -2.87 6.72 -4.29
C TYR A 68 -2.49 5.38 -3.67
N SER A 69 -3.30 4.35 -3.87
CA SER A 69 -3.04 3.02 -3.30
C SER A 69 -1.74 2.40 -3.83
N VAL A 70 -1.45 2.56 -5.13
CA VAL A 70 -0.20 2.07 -5.72
C VAL A 70 1.01 2.87 -5.22
N GLU A 71 0.91 4.19 -5.09
CA GLU A 71 2.00 5.01 -4.53
C GLU A 71 2.26 4.70 -3.07
N SER A 72 1.21 4.56 -2.25
CA SER A 72 1.35 4.14 -0.86
C SER A 72 1.97 2.75 -0.76
N PHE A 73 1.64 1.85 -1.69
CA PHE A 73 2.26 0.53 -1.74
C PHE A 73 3.75 0.61 -2.13
N PHE A 74 4.16 1.50 -3.03
CA PHE A 74 5.58 1.73 -3.30
C PHE A 74 6.34 2.24 -2.07
N ASP A 75 5.78 3.22 -1.35
CA ASP A 75 6.36 3.74 -0.10
C ASP A 75 6.46 2.62 0.95
N TYR A 76 5.44 1.77 1.06
CA TYR A 76 5.47 0.60 1.92
C TYR A 76 6.61 -0.37 1.56
N LEU A 77 6.77 -0.74 0.28
CA LEU A 77 7.82 -1.67 -0.15
C LEU A 77 9.23 -1.10 0.08
N GLU A 78 9.41 0.19 -0.16
CA GLU A 78 10.67 0.88 0.11
C GLU A 78 10.97 0.86 1.61
N THR A 79 10.04 1.32 2.43
CA THR A 79 10.22 1.43 3.89
C THR A 79 10.38 0.07 4.58
N ILE A 80 9.60 -0.96 4.21
CA ILE A 80 9.70 -2.28 4.84
C ILE A 80 11.02 -2.98 4.50
N SER A 81 11.52 -2.82 3.27
CA SER A 81 12.81 -3.41 2.87
C SER A 81 14.04 -2.69 3.44
N GLU A 82 13.85 -1.46 3.93
CA GLU A 82 14.85 -0.68 4.70
C GLU A 82 14.65 -0.77 6.22
N ASN A 83 13.67 -1.56 6.65
CA ASN A 83 13.42 -1.78 8.06
C ASN A 83 14.65 -2.50 8.67
N PRO A 84 15.18 -2.06 9.84
CA PRO A 84 16.40 -2.63 10.42
C PRO A 84 16.34 -4.14 10.68
N PHE A 85 15.13 -4.61 10.92
CA PHE A 85 14.80 -5.99 11.27
C PHE A 85 14.42 -6.82 10.05
N TRP A 86 14.44 -6.21 8.86
CA TRP A 86 14.39 -6.93 7.62
C TRP A 86 15.65 -7.79 7.53
N ASN A 87 15.48 -9.10 7.67
CA ASN A 87 16.58 -10.07 7.72
C ASN A 87 17.08 -10.52 6.34
N HIS A 88 16.53 -9.93 5.27
CA HIS A 88 16.80 -10.29 3.88
C HIS A 88 17.32 -9.10 3.07
N PRO A 89 18.54 -8.58 3.35
CA PRO A 89 19.07 -7.40 2.66
C PRO A 89 19.17 -7.57 1.13
N GLU A 90 19.22 -8.81 0.64
CA GLU A 90 19.14 -9.18 -0.78
C GLU A 90 17.76 -8.91 -1.41
N ILE A 91 16.69 -9.02 -0.62
CA ILE A 91 15.32 -8.72 -1.04
C ILE A 91 15.06 -7.23 -0.76
N ASN A 92 15.40 -6.37 -1.72
CA ASN A 92 15.31 -4.93 -1.53
C ASN A 92 14.52 -4.23 -2.65
N PHE A 93 13.65 -3.30 -2.28
CA PHE A 93 12.97 -2.42 -3.22
C PHE A 93 13.85 -1.23 -3.64
N LYS A 94 15.11 -1.45 -4.05
CA LYS A 94 16.05 -0.40 -4.53
C LYS A 94 16.53 -0.52 -5.97
N GLU A 95 16.25 -1.63 -6.66
CA GLU A 95 16.68 -1.82 -8.06
C GLU A 95 16.28 -0.66 -8.99
N ASP A 96 17.16 -0.35 -9.95
CA ASP A 96 16.96 0.64 -11.02
C ASP A 96 16.11 0.07 -12.17
N ASN A 97 14.97 -0.50 -11.79
CA ASN A 97 13.98 -1.07 -12.69
C ASN A 97 12.72 -0.22 -12.69
N LYS A 98 11.91 -0.32 -13.75
CA LYS A 98 10.57 0.29 -13.77
C LYS A 98 9.76 -0.22 -12.58
N LYS A 99 9.15 0.69 -11.81
CA LYS A 99 8.47 0.37 -10.53
C LYS A 99 7.54 -0.85 -10.60
N ALA A 100 6.78 -1.01 -11.68
CA ALA A 100 5.88 -2.17 -11.85
C ALA A 100 6.64 -3.52 -11.89
N ILE A 101 7.73 -3.59 -12.67
CA ILE A 101 8.58 -4.79 -12.76
C ILE A 101 9.26 -5.04 -11.41
N LYS A 102 9.73 -3.97 -10.78
CA LYS A 102 10.36 -4.01 -9.46
C LYS A 102 9.44 -4.60 -8.39
N VAL A 103 8.13 -4.28 -8.42
CA VAL A 103 7.13 -4.90 -7.54
C VAL A 103 7.09 -6.40 -7.75
N TYR A 104 6.97 -6.87 -8.99
CA TYR A 104 6.97 -8.31 -9.26
C TYR A 104 8.26 -8.97 -8.76
N ASN A 105 9.43 -8.41 -9.08
CA ASN A 105 10.72 -8.96 -8.68
C ASN A 105 10.88 -9.04 -7.16
N PHE A 106 10.43 -8.01 -6.44
CA PHE A 106 10.43 -7.99 -4.97
C PHE A 106 9.53 -9.09 -4.42
N LEU A 107 8.26 -9.14 -4.86
CA LEU A 107 7.30 -10.13 -4.38
C LEU A 107 7.69 -11.57 -4.76
N ASN A 108 8.37 -11.76 -5.89
CA ASN A 108 8.80 -13.07 -6.36
C ASN A 108 9.91 -13.68 -5.50
N GLN A 109 10.68 -12.87 -4.79
CA GLN A 109 11.71 -13.34 -3.85
C GLN A 109 11.14 -13.80 -2.51
N ILE A 110 9.86 -13.55 -2.24
CA ILE A 110 9.18 -13.95 -1.00
C ILE A 110 8.37 -15.23 -1.28
N PRO A 111 8.79 -16.40 -0.74
CA PRO A 111 8.20 -17.70 -1.13
C PRO A 111 6.73 -17.87 -0.76
N SER A 112 6.29 -17.25 0.33
CA SER A 112 4.90 -17.35 0.82
C SER A 112 3.88 -16.62 -0.04
N ILE A 113 4.33 -15.73 -0.94
CA ILE A 113 3.44 -14.94 -1.79
C ILE A 113 2.99 -15.79 -2.98
N ARG A 114 1.67 -15.85 -3.20
CA ARG A 114 1.08 -16.62 -4.29
C ARG A 114 1.27 -15.92 -5.64
N ASP A 115 1.39 -16.72 -6.71
CA ASP A 115 1.65 -16.22 -8.07
C ASP A 115 0.63 -15.19 -8.53
N GLU A 116 -0.67 -15.43 -8.33
CA GLU A 116 -1.70 -14.49 -8.76
C GLU A 116 -1.58 -13.14 -8.04
N VAL A 117 -1.19 -13.15 -6.76
CA VAL A 117 -0.98 -11.92 -5.97
C VAL A 117 0.21 -11.14 -6.54
N LYS A 118 1.32 -11.82 -6.85
CA LYS A 118 2.52 -11.21 -7.47
C LYS A 118 2.17 -10.52 -8.78
N ILE A 119 1.49 -11.23 -9.67
CA ILE A 119 1.20 -10.75 -11.03
C ILE A 119 0.11 -9.67 -10.99
N LEU A 120 -0.93 -9.81 -10.15
CA LEU A 120 -1.99 -8.80 -10.02
C LEU A 120 -1.48 -7.51 -9.34
N ALA A 121 -0.53 -7.60 -8.41
CA ALA A 121 0.12 -6.41 -7.84
C ALA A 121 0.94 -5.65 -8.89
N GLU A 122 1.68 -6.34 -9.76
CA GLU A 122 2.30 -5.71 -10.92
C GLU A 122 1.27 -5.11 -11.87
N PHE A 123 0.15 -5.81 -12.12
CA PHE A 123 -0.92 -5.32 -12.97
C PHE A 123 -1.53 -4.01 -12.43
N ALA A 124 -1.70 -3.90 -11.12
CA ALA A 124 -2.12 -2.65 -10.48
C ALA A 124 -1.15 -1.49 -10.76
N CYS A 125 0.16 -1.77 -10.75
CA CYS A 125 1.17 -0.78 -11.09
C CYS A 125 1.11 -0.34 -12.56
N HIS A 126 0.82 -1.28 -13.48
CA HIS A 126 0.59 -0.96 -14.89
C HIS A 126 -0.67 -0.11 -15.07
N TRP A 127 -1.75 -0.40 -14.35
CA TRP A 127 -2.96 0.45 -14.29
C TRP A 127 -2.62 1.88 -13.87
N ARG A 128 -1.88 2.06 -12.77
CA ARG A 128 -1.39 3.38 -12.34
C ARG A 128 -0.64 4.09 -13.47
N ASN A 129 0.29 3.42 -14.13
CA ASN A 129 1.05 4.01 -15.23
C ASN A 129 0.15 4.43 -16.40
N LYS A 130 -0.86 3.63 -16.74
CA LYS A 130 -1.82 3.94 -17.80
C LYS A 130 -2.74 5.10 -17.42
N ILE A 131 -3.09 5.24 -16.15
CA ILE A 131 -3.90 6.35 -15.63
C ILE A 131 -3.13 7.67 -15.66
N VAL A 132 -1.86 7.65 -15.22
CA VAL A 132 -1.01 8.86 -15.10
C VAL A 132 -0.43 9.27 -16.45
N HIS A 133 0.01 8.32 -17.28
CA HIS A 133 0.65 8.57 -18.57
C HIS A 133 -0.27 8.13 -19.72
N SER A 134 -1.50 8.64 -19.73
CA SER A 134 -2.61 8.18 -20.59
C SER A 134 -2.34 8.23 -22.10
N SER A 135 -1.46 9.12 -22.55
CA SER A 135 -1.06 9.29 -23.96
C SER A 135 0.17 8.46 -24.37
N ALA A 136 1.03 8.08 -23.43
CA ALA A 136 2.36 7.51 -23.73
C ALA A 136 2.59 6.09 -23.18
N SER A 137 1.77 5.63 -22.23
CA SER A 137 1.99 4.33 -21.59
C SER A 137 1.62 3.17 -22.52
N LYS A 138 2.64 2.48 -23.01
CA LYS A 138 2.54 1.13 -23.62
C LYS A 138 2.80 0.02 -22.59
N ALA A 139 2.82 0.38 -21.30
CA ALA A 139 3.08 -0.57 -20.22
C ALA A 139 1.99 -1.65 -20.21
N LYS A 140 2.39 -2.90 -20.05
CA LYS A 140 1.50 -4.06 -19.93
C LYS A 140 2.28 -5.21 -19.31
N LEU A 141 1.56 -6.19 -18.81
CA LEU A 141 2.13 -7.48 -18.43
C LEU A 141 2.74 -8.18 -19.65
N SER A 142 3.72 -9.06 -19.40
CA SER A 142 4.22 -9.97 -20.43
C SER A 142 3.15 -11.00 -20.81
N ASN A 143 3.26 -11.58 -22.01
CA ASN A 143 2.32 -12.59 -22.48
C ASN A 143 2.28 -13.82 -21.56
N ASP A 144 3.42 -14.20 -20.98
CA ASP A 144 3.49 -15.32 -20.03
C ASP A 144 2.68 -15.05 -18.76
N LYS A 145 2.78 -13.84 -18.21
CA LYS A 145 2.02 -13.41 -17.04
C LYS A 145 0.52 -13.32 -17.34
N ILE A 146 0.15 -12.85 -18.54
CA ILE A 146 -1.24 -12.85 -19.02
C ILE A 146 -1.76 -14.29 -19.12
N GLY A 147 -0.99 -15.19 -19.74
CA GLY A 147 -1.33 -16.62 -19.84
C GLY A 147 -1.53 -17.26 -18.47
N ARG A 148 -0.64 -16.96 -17.51
CA ARG A 148 -0.72 -17.45 -16.14
C ARG A 148 -1.97 -16.96 -15.41
N LEU A 149 -2.33 -15.67 -15.52
CA LEU A 149 -3.56 -15.16 -14.91
C LEU A 149 -4.81 -15.77 -15.53
N ARG A 150 -4.82 -16.04 -16.85
CA ARG A 150 -5.93 -16.73 -17.50
C ARG A 150 -6.08 -18.17 -17.02
N GLN A 151 -4.98 -18.89 -16.82
CA GLN A 151 -5.00 -20.24 -16.24
C GLN A 151 -5.53 -20.25 -14.80
N LEU A 152 -5.29 -19.19 -14.04
CA LEU A 152 -5.80 -19.01 -12.68
C LEU A 152 -7.18 -18.32 -12.64
N GLY A 153 -7.82 -18.12 -13.81
CA GLY A 153 -9.02 -17.29 -13.95
C GLY A 153 -10.17 -17.72 -13.04
N ASP A 154 -10.47 -19.02 -12.98
CA ASP A 154 -11.55 -19.56 -12.13
C ASP A 154 -11.26 -19.32 -10.65
N TYR A 155 -10.03 -19.62 -10.20
CA TYR A 155 -9.60 -19.37 -8.83
C TYR A 155 -9.70 -17.88 -8.47
N ILE A 156 -9.25 -17.00 -9.35
CA ILE A 156 -9.32 -15.55 -9.15
C ILE A 156 -10.78 -15.09 -9.06
N ASN A 157 -11.66 -15.62 -9.92
CA ASN A 157 -13.08 -15.30 -9.89
C ASN A 157 -13.69 -15.67 -8.54
N GLU A 158 -13.46 -16.90 -8.08
CA GLU A 158 -14.00 -17.41 -6.82
C GLU A 158 -13.46 -16.67 -5.58
N ASN A 159 -12.17 -16.31 -5.59
CA ASN A 159 -11.49 -15.80 -4.40
C ASN A 159 -11.38 -14.27 -4.33
N TYR A 160 -11.66 -13.56 -5.44
CA TYR A 160 -11.53 -12.09 -5.52
C TYR A 160 -12.80 -11.43 -6.08
N TYR A 161 -13.94 -11.60 -5.40
CA TYR A 161 -15.19 -10.87 -5.70
C TYR A 161 -15.66 -11.02 -7.16
N HIS A 162 -15.60 -12.24 -7.70
CA HIS A 162 -15.95 -12.53 -9.10
C HIS A 162 -15.11 -11.76 -10.11
N PHE A 163 -13.85 -11.45 -9.79
CA PHE A 163 -12.96 -10.73 -10.68
C PHE A 163 -12.60 -11.58 -11.90
N ASP A 164 -13.15 -11.18 -13.05
CA ASP A 164 -12.90 -11.82 -14.33
C ASP A 164 -11.67 -11.18 -14.99
N ILE A 165 -10.63 -11.99 -15.18
CA ILE A 165 -9.36 -11.55 -15.75
C ILE A 165 -9.48 -11.09 -17.21
N ASN A 166 -10.35 -11.71 -18.01
CA ASN A 166 -10.50 -11.30 -19.40
C ASN A 166 -11.18 -9.93 -19.47
N VAL A 167 -12.23 -9.73 -18.67
CA VAL A 167 -12.88 -8.42 -18.54
C VAL A 167 -11.90 -7.35 -18.03
N ALA A 168 -11.05 -7.68 -17.06
CA ALA A 168 -10.04 -6.77 -16.54
C ALA A 168 -9.01 -6.36 -17.60
N PHE A 169 -8.60 -7.28 -18.48
CA PHE A 169 -7.72 -6.97 -19.61
C PHE A 169 -8.42 -6.12 -20.68
N ASP A 170 -9.67 -6.41 -21.01
CA ASP A 170 -10.44 -5.60 -21.97
C ASP A 170 -10.64 -4.16 -21.45
N ASN A 171 -10.95 -4.02 -20.16
CA ASN A 171 -11.01 -2.74 -19.46
C ASN A 171 -9.67 -2.00 -19.51
N TYR A 172 -8.57 -2.73 -19.26
CA TYR A 172 -7.22 -2.17 -19.35
C TYR A 172 -6.93 -1.64 -20.75
N ASP A 173 -7.17 -2.43 -21.79
CA ASP A 173 -6.88 -2.07 -23.18
C ASP A 173 -7.74 -0.92 -23.68
N SER A 174 -9.01 -0.89 -23.28
CA SER A 174 -9.94 0.21 -23.56
C SER A 174 -9.73 1.47 -22.69
N LYS A 175 -8.75 1.47 -21.78
CA LYS A 175 -8.45 2.57 -20.84
C LYS A 175 -9.63 2.94 -19.93
N ARG A 176 -10.48 1.97 -19.62
CA ARG A 176 -11.67 2.14 -18.79
C ARG A 176 -11.51 1.38 -17.49
N ILE A 177 -10.93 2.01 -16.48
CA ILE A 177 -10.95 1.44 -15.13
C ILE A 177 -12.37 1.49 -14.57
N THR A 178 -12.79 0.43 -13.89
CA THR A 178 -14.06 0.37 -13.18
C THR A 178 -13.85 0.32 -11.67
N LEU A 179 -14.93 0.53 -10.90
CA LEU A 179 -14.92 0.30 -9.46
C LEU A 179 -14.46 -1.12 -9.11
N LYS A 180 -14.86 -2.13 -9.89
CA LYS A 180 -14.48 -3.52 -9.65
C LYS A 180 -12.97 -3.72 -9.86
N ASP A 181 -12.42 -3.16 -10.93
CA ASP A 181 -10.97 -3.23 -11.19
C ASP A 181 -10.17 -2.55 -10.07
N SER A 182 -10.53 -1.31 -9.74
CA SER A 182 -9.84 -0.53 -8.70
C SER A 182 -9.94 -1.20 -7.34
N SER A 183 -11.15 -1.54 -6.87
CA SER A 183 -11.34 -2.16 -5.54
C SER A 183 -10.66 -3.53 -5.41
N THR A 184 -10.73 -4.39 -6.44
CA THR A 184 -10.05 -5.69 -6.40
C THR A 184 -8.55 -5.52 -6.42
N LEU A 185 -8.00 -4.69 -7.29
CA LEU A 185 -6.54 -4.50 -7.35
C LEU A 185 -5.99 -3.84 -6.09
N ILE A 186 -6.70 -2.88 -5.50
CA ILE A 186 -6.34 -2.32 -4.18
C ILE A 186 -6.35 -3.42 -3.11
N THR A 187 -7.34 -4.31 -3.13
CA THR A 187 -7.39 -5.46 -2.22
C THR A 187 -6.18 -6.38 -2.41
N ILE A 188 -5.75 -6.61 -3.65
CA ILE A 188 -4.53 -7.38 -3.95
C ILE A 188 -3.30 -6.71 -3.36
N LEU A 189 -3.15 -5.38 -3.47
CA LEU A 189 -2.02 -4.66 -2.85
C LEU A 189 -1.99 -4.84 -1.33
N ILE A 190 -3.15 -4.73 -0.67
CA ILE A 190 -3.25 -4.99 0.78
C ILE A 190 -2.89 -6.45 1.10
N LYS A 191 -3.36 -7.42 0.31
CA LYS A 191 -3.03 -8.84 0.49
C LYS A 191 -1.54 -9.10 0.32
N ALA A 192 -0.90 -8.52 -0.69
CA ALA A 192 0.54 -8.61 -0.90
C ALA A 192 1.30 -8.03 0.30
N ALA A 193 0.91 -6.84 0.77
CA ALA A 193 1.52 -6.23 1.95
C ALA A 193 1.38 -7.10 3.20
N ARG A 194 0.20 -7.69 3.43
CA ARG A 194 -0.01 -8.60 4.58
C ARG A 194 0.88 -9.84 4.51
N GLN A 195 1.11 -10.41 3.33
CA GLN A 195 2.00 -11.56 3.17
C GLN A 195 3.48 -11.17 3.33
N ILE A 196 3.87 -9.95 2.93
CA ILE A 196 5.20 -9.40 3.23
C ILE A 196 5.39 -9.22 4.73
N ASP A 197 4.39 -8.65 5.41
CA ASP A 197 4.42 -8.41 6.86
C ASP A 197 4.48 -9.73 7.65
N GLU A 198 3.73 -10.74 7.21
CA GLU A 198 3.81 -12.10 7.76
C GLU A 198 5.21 -12.70 7.55
N PHE A 199 5.78 -12.58 6.35
CA PHE A 199 7.14 -13.03 6.07
C PHE A 199 8.17 -12.32 6.96
N PHE A 200 8.04 -10.99 7.14
CA PHE A 200 8.88 -10.22 8.05
C PHE A 200 8.89 -10.79 9.47
N PHE A 201 7.71 -11.13 10.02
CA PHE A 201 7.61 -11.67 11.38
C PHE A 201 8.06 -13.12 11.51
N ASN A 202 7.86 -13.94 10.47
CA ASN A 202 8.32 -15.33 10.48
C ASN A 202 9.85 -15.42 10.46
N GLU A 203 10.51 -14.51 9.75
CA GLU A 203 11.97 -14.44 9.65
C GLU A 203 12.60 -13.53 10.73
N PHE A 204 11.78 -12.86 11.54
CA PHE A 204 12.25 -11.97 12.59
C PHE A 204 13.03 -12.72 13.67
N SER A 205 14.26 -12.28 13.93
CA SER A 205 15.04 -12.70 15.09
C SER A 205 15.44 -11.48 15.91
N PHE A 206 14.99 -11.45 17.16
CA PHE A 206 15.31 -10.35 18.08
C PHE A 206 16.81 -10.28 18.35
N GLU A 207 17.45 -11.43 18.60
CA GLU A 207 18.87 -11.53 18.95
C GLU A 207 19.77 -11.00 17.83
N SER A 208 19.46 -11.31 16.56
CA SER A 208 20.22 -10.79 15.42
C SER A 208 19.98 -9.30 15.16
N SER A 209 18.87 -8.76 15.69
CA SER A 209 18.43 -7.40 15.41
C SER A 209 18.84 -6.37 16.47
N ILE A 210 19.09 -6.76 17.72
CA ILE A 210 19.43 -5.83 18.82
C ILE A 210 20.56 -4.87 18.42
N LYS A 211 21.62 -5.38 17.78
CA LYS A 211 22.74 -4.54 17.35
C LYS A 211 22.31 -3.46 16.35
N ARG A 212 21.50 -3.83 15.35
CA ARG A 212 20.96 -2.91 14.34
C ARG A 212 19.98 -1.90 14.93
N ILE A 213 19.19 -2.32 15.92
CA ILE A 213 18.30 -1.43 16.67
C ILE A 213 19.11 -0.32 17.35
N LYS A 214 20.18 -0.69 18.05
CA LYS A 214 21.04 0.29 18.73
C LYS A 214 21.67 1.26 17.74
N GLU A 215 22.15 0.76 16.61
CA GLU A 215 22.74 1.60 15.57
C GLU A 215 21.71 2.63 15.05
N LYS A 216 20.50 2.21 14.66
CA LYS A 216 19.44 3.15 14.23
C LYS A 216 18.99 4.11 15.34
N LEU A 217 18.99 3.66 16.58
CA LEU A 217 18.57 4.49 17.72
C LEU A 217 19.63 5.52 18.11
N LYS A 218 20.92 5.26 17.89
CA LYS A 218 22.00 6.24 18.11
C LYS A 218 21.88 7.46 17.21
N ASP A 219 21.30 7.30 16.02
CA ASP A 219 21.04 8.40 15.08
C ASP A 219 19.82 9.26 15.49
N SER A 220 19.17 8.94 16.62
CA SER A 220 18.07 9.73 17.16
C SER A 220 18.57 10.81 18.12
N ASP A 221 18.50 12.07 17.70
CA ASP A 221 18.77 13.27 18.53
C ASP A 221 18.03 13.24 19.88
N CYS A 222 16.85 12.62 19.92
CA CYS A 222 16.05 12.47 21.12
C CYS A 222 16.68 11.49 22.09
N LEU A 223 17.15 10.33 21.60
CA LEU A 223 17.74 9.31 22.45
C LEU A 223 19.10 9.74 22.99
N GLU A 224 19.91 10.42 22.19
CA GLU A 224 21.22 10.91 22.63
C GLU A 224 21.11 11.84 23.85
N LYS A 225 20.10 12.73 23.86
CA LYS A 225 19.80 13.61 25.00
C LYS A 225 19.33 12.83 26.24
N ILE A 226 18.59 11.74 26.06
CA ILE A 226 18.08 10.90 27.16
C ILE A 226 19.22 10.06 27.77
N VAL A 227 20.08 9.47 26.94
CA VAL A 227 21.20 8.62 27.40
C VAL A 227 22.24 9.43 28.19
N LYS A 228 22.44 10.71 27.87
CA LYS A 228 23.34 11.62 28.61
C LYS A 228 22.82 12.04 30.01
N GLN A 229 21.55 11.79 30.33
CA GLN A 229 21.01 12.11 31.65
C GLN A 229 21.56 11.17 32.73
N GLN A 230 21.56 11.63 33.99
CA GLN A 230 21.89 10.77 35.11
C GLN A 230 20.92 9.58 35.16
N GLU A 231 21.48 8.40 35.47
CA GLU A 231 20.69 7.18 35.59
C GLU A 231 19.60 7.34 36.65
N SER A 232 18.36 7.07 36.24
CA SER A 232 17.17 7.21 37.07
C SER A 232 16.01 6.42 36.47
N ASP A 233 15.00 6.12 37.29
CA ASP A 233 13.76 5.49 36.80
C ASP A 233 13.08 6.30 35.71
N LYS A 234 13.18 7.64 35.77
CA LYS A 234 12.66 8.54 34.75
C LYS A 234 13.38 8.34 33.43
N ARG A 235 14.72 8.30 33.43
CA ARG A 235 15.54 8.05 32.22
C ARG A 235 15.15 6.70 31.61
N ASN A 236 15.08 5.64 32.40
CA ASN A 236 14.74 4.29 31.92
C ASN A 236 13.33 4.23 31.30
N ARG A 237 12.35 4.91 31.90
CA ARG A 237 11.00 5.04 31.32
C ARG A 237 11.00 5.79 29.98
N GLN A 238 11.80 6.84 29.85
CA GLN A 238 11.93 7.58 28.59
C GLN A 238 12.55 6.73 27.49
N ILE A 239 13.64 5.99 27.78
CA ILE A 239 14.26 5.07 26.81
C ILE A 239 13.25 4.02 26.34
N ARG A 240 12.54 3.36 27.26
CA ARG A 240 11.49 2.37 26.90
C ARG A 240 10.39 2.98 26.04
N THR A 241 10.01 4.22 26.32
CA THR A 241 8.99 4.94 25.53
C THR A 241 9.47 5.17 24.11
N VAL A 242 10.72 5.64 23.93
CA VAL A 242 11.34 5.81 22.61
C VAL A 242 11.41 4.48 21.86
N VAL A 243 11.93 3.42 22.50
CA VAL A 243 12.00 2.07 21.90
C VAL A 243 10.61 1.58 21.48
N LYS A 244 9.59 1.73 22.34
CA LYS A 244 8.21 1.33 22.04
C LYS A 244 7.60 2.13 20.89
N MET A 245 7.89 3.43 20.80
CA MET A 245 7.39 4.28 19.72
C MET A 245 8.07 3.95 18.39
N SER A 246 9.38 3.73 18.41
CA SER A 246 10.16 3.37 17.22
C SER A 246 9.87 1.94 16.75
N PHE A 247 9.59 1.02 17.68
CA PHE A 247 9.44 -0.42 17.41
C PHE A 247 8.25 -1.02 18.16
N PRO A 248 7.00 -0.65 17.80
CA PRO A 248 5.80 -1.02 18.57
C PRO A 248 5.40 -2.48 18.45
N PHE A 249 6.06 -3.25 17.58
CA PHE A 249 5.88 -4.69 17.48
C PHE A 249 6.74 -5.48 18.49
N LEU A 250 7.70 -4.84 19.16
CA LEU A 250 8.46 -5.48 20.24
C LEU A 250 7.55 -5.74 21.44
N ASN A 251 7.67 -6.92 22.04
CA ASN A 251 6.98 -7.25 23.28
C ASN A 251 7.64 -6.56 24.49
N SER A 252 6.99 -6.60 25.66
CA SER A 252 7.48 -5.90 26.85
C SER A 252 8.87 -6.35 27.31
N ASN A 253 9.19 -7.64 27.17
CA ASN A 253 10.51 -8.17 27.51
C ASN A 253 11.58 -7.69 26.52
N GLN A 254 11.29 -7.69 25.23
CA GLN A 254 12.18 -7.19 24.19
C GLN A 254 12.47 -5.69 24.36
N ILE A 255 11.44 -4.89 24.66
CA ILE A 255 11.61 -3.46 24.96
C ILE A 255 12.52 -3.26 26.18
N GLU A 256 12.33 -4.07 27.23
CA GLU A 256 13.15 -4.02 28.44
C GLU A 256 14.61 -4.37 28.15
N LEU A 257 14.86 -5.43 27.39
CA LEU A 257 16.20 -5.86 26.99
C LEU A 257 16.89 -4.80 26.12
N THR A 258 16.22 -4.29 25.09
CA THR A 258 16.76 -3.22 24.25
C THR A 258 17.06 -1.97 25.09
N ALA A 259 16.16 -1.56 25.98
CA ALA A 259 16.35 -0.39 26.83
C ALA A 259 17.51 -0.55 27.83
N LYS A 260 17.75 -1.75 28.36
CA LYS A 260 18.89 -2.04 29.26
C LYS A 260 20.23 -1.97 28.55
N GLU A 261 20.24 -2.21 27.25
CA GLU A 261 21.46 -2.22 26.46
C GLU A 261 21.78 -0.88 25.77
N LEU A 262 21.01 0.18 26.05
CA LEU A 262 21.16 1.56 25.55
C LEU A 262 21.63 2.51 26.67
#